data_AF-A0A6M1ZJN9-F1
#
_entry.id   AF-A0A6M1ZJN9-F1
#
_cell.length_a   1.000
_cell.length_b   1.000
_cell.length_c   1.000
_cell.angle_alpha   90.00
_cell.angle_beta   90.00
_cell.angle_gamma   90.00
#
_symmetry.space_group_name_H-M   'P 1'
#
loop_
_entity.id
_entity.type
_entity.pdbx_description
1 polymer ?
#
loop_
_entity_poly.entity_id
_entity_poly.type
_entity_poly.pdbx_seq_one_letter_code
_entity_poly.pdbx_strand_id
1 'polypeptide(L)'
;MYYGKNISKNVDRLSDVKCPDGKSGIKKTSENFETVERKKPGNMQKQVEKNQAPKSARRVDQGRRSHEKDHVHFEDGSALNVDGTWKHGNRKLTKAEVEWLLKNGWKPS
;
A
#
# COMPACT_ATOMS: atom_id res chain seq x y z
N MET A 1 -25.82 9.11 -10.55
CA MET A 1 -25.18 10.36 -10.11
C MET A 1 -23.67 10.22 -10.27
N TYR A 2 -23.11 10.80 -11.33
CA TYR A 2 -21.68 11.09 -11.42
C TYR A 2 -21.43 12.44 -10.74
N TYR A 3 -20.31 12.61 -10.06
CA TYR A 3 -19.37 13.73 -10.25
C TYR A 3 -18.20 13.64 -9.26
N GLY A 4 -17.00 13.90 -9.78
CA GLY A 4 -15.74 13.95 -9.04
C GLY A 4 -14.52 14.09 -9.96
N LYS A 5 -14.56 15.03 -10.92
CA LYS A 5 -13.38 15.54 -11.63
C LYS A 5 -12.78 16.67 -10.79
N ASN A 6 -11.46 16.74 -10.64
CA ASN A 6 -10.62 17.97 -10.46
C ASN A 6 -9.28 17.64 -9.77
N ILE A 7 -8.09 18.11 -10.16
CA ILE A 7 -7.52 18.84 -11.31
C ILE A 7 -5.99 18.70 -11.11
N SER A 8 -5.24 18.25 -12.10
CA SER A 8 -3.78 18.36 -12.09
C SER A 8 -3.41 19.83 -12.35
N LYS A 9 -2.65 20.44 -11.44
CA LYS A 9 -1.90 21.66 -11.71
C LYS A 9 -0.44 21.35 -11.47
N ASN A 10 0.29 21.03 -12.53
CA ASN A 10 1.74 21.06 -12.52
C ASN A 10 2.17 22.15 -13.50
N VAL A 11 2.45 23.32 -12.93
CA VAL A 11 3.21 24.37 -13.58
C VAL A 11 4.52 24.44 -12.84
N ASP A 12 5.53 23.72 -13.31
CA ASP A 12 6.91 24.15 -13.12
C ASP A 12 7.74 23.76 -14.33
N ARG A 13 8.33 24.80 -14.87
CA ARG A 13 9.06 24.92 -16.11
C ARG A 13 10.39 24.17 -15.94
N LEU A 14 10.59 23.10 -16.70
CA LEU A 14 11.90 22.46 -16.86
C LEU A 14 12.86 23.50 -17.44
N SER A 15 13.70 24.12 -16.60
CA SER A 15 14.90 24.79 -17.07
C SER A 15 15.94 23.71 -17.38
N ASP A 16 16.31 23.62 -18.65
CA ASP A 16 17.40 22.80 -19.17
C ASP A 16 18.68 22.99 -18.34
N VAL A 17 19.14 21.91 -17.70
CA VAL A 17 20.52 21.83 -17.18
C VAL A 17 21.20 20.61 -17.80
N LYS A 18 21.98 20.91 -18.84
CA LYS A 18 22.99 20.02 -19.42
C LYS A 18 24.14 19.89 -18.42
N CYS A 19 24.45 18.69 -17.96
CA CYS A 19 25.60 18.43 -17.10
C CYS A 19 26.65 17.56 -17.83
N PRO A 20 27.90 18.03 -17.97
CA PRO A 20 29.06 17.20 -18.23
C PRO A 20 29.61 16.65 -16.90
N ASP A 21 29.79 15.33 -16.85
CA ASP A 21 30.77 14.57 -16.06
C ASP A 21 30.99 14.85 -14.56
N GLY A 22 30.72 13.81 -13.74
CA GLY A 22 31.58 13.49 -12.59
C GLY A 22 31.08 13.78 -11.17
N LYS A 23 30.47 12.76 -10.55
CA LYS A 23 30.55 12.38 -9.12
C LYS A 23 30.34 13.47 -8.04
N SER A 24 29.14 13.46 -7.44
CA SER A 24 28.94 13.39 -5.97
C SER A 24 27.44 13.24 -5.70
N GLY A 25 27.00 12.01 -5.41
CA GLY A 25 25.59 11.72 -5.16
C GLY A 25 25.18 12.17 -3.77
N ILE A 26 24.65 13.40 -3.66
CA ILE A 26 23.88 13.82 -2.47
C ILE A 26 22.61 12.98 -2.46
N LYS A 27 22.54 11.99 -1.56
CA LYS A 27 21.30 11.25 -1.27
C LYS A 27 20.33 12.21 -0.58
N LYS A 28 19.44 12.84 -1.34
CA LYS A 28 18.27 13.52 -0.78
C LYS A 28 17.28 12.46 -0.31
N THR A 29 17.38 12.09 0.96
CA THR A 29 16.26 11.53 1.74
C THR A 29 15.26 12.66 1.99
N SER A 30 14.41 12.92 1.01
CA SER A 30 13.14 13.60 1.25
C SER A 30 12.07 12.53 1.28
N GLU A 31 11.60 12.18 2.48
CA GLU A 31 10.40 11.39 2.67
C GLU A 31 9.24 12.14 2.01
N ASN A 32 9.00 11.83 0.74
CA ASN A 32 7.72 12.07 0.11
C ASN A 32 6.72 11.25 0.92
N PHE A 33 6.00 11.91 1.84
CA PHE A 33 4.72 11.42 2.35
C PHE A 33 3.71 11.49 1.19
N GLU A 34 3.99 10.68 0.17
CA GLU A 34 3.06 10.40 -0.91
C GLU A 34 1.87 9.73 -0.23
N THR A 35 0.69 10.35 -0.36
CA THR A 35 -0.54 9.78 0.17
C THR A 35 -0.73 8.43 -0.51
N VAL A 36 -0.39 7.34 0.18
CA VAL A 36 -0.53 6.00 -0.41
C VAL A 36 -2.00 5.77 -0.65
N GLU A 37 -2.40 5.82 -1.91
CA GLU A 37 -3.77 5.56 -2.31
C GLU A 37 -4.13 4.13 -1.89
N ARG A 38 -5.18 4.00 -1.06
CA ARG A 38 -5.67 2.71 -0.64
C ARG A 38 -6.14 1.91 -1.84
N LYS A 39 -5.51 0.77 -2.08
CA LYS A 39 -5.95 -0.13 -3.14
C LYS A 39 -7.19 -0.90 -2.71
N LYS A 40 -8.03 -1.22 -3.69
CA LYS A 40 -9.20 -2.09 -3.46
C LYS A 40 -8.74 -3.52 -3.07
N PRO A 41 -9.44 -4.22 -2.17
CA PRO A 41 -9.12 -5.59 -1.76
C PRO A 41 -8.91 -6.55 -2.93
N GLY A 42 -9.78 -6.48 -3.95
CA GLY A 42 -9.67 -7.32 -5.15
C GLY A 42 -8.37 -7.12 -5.93
N ASN A 43 -7.76 -5.92 -5.91
CA ASN A 43 -6.46 -5.68 -6.54
C ASN A 43 -5.32 -6.29 -5.72
N MET A 44 -5.45 -6.36 -4.39
CA MET A 44 -4.49 -7.06 -3.54
C MET A 44 -4.64 -8.57 -3.63
N GLN A 45 -5.87 -9.08 -3.74
CA GLN A 45 -6.13 -10.50 -3.96
C GLN A 45 -5.44 -10.99 -5.24
N LYS A 46 -5.49 -10.20 -6.33
CA LYS A 46 -4.72 -10.49 -7.55
C LYS A 46 -3.20 -10.52 -7.34
N GLN A 47 -2.66 -9.74 -6.39
CA GLN A 47 -1.23 -9.81 -6.06
C GLN A 47 -0.91 -11.12 -5.33
N VAL A 48 -1.81 -11.58 -4.45
CA VAL A 48 -1.68 -12.90 -3.80
C VAL A 48 -1.68 -14.01 -4.85
N GLU A 49 -2.63 -14.02 -5.78
CA GLU A 49 -2.74 -15.01 -6.86
C GLU A 49 -1.53 -15.00 -7.80
N LYS A 50 -0.91 -13.83 -8.00
CA LYS A 50 0.30 -13.67 -8.82
C LYS A 50 1.61 -13.91 -8.05
N ASN A 51 1.55 -14.37 -6.80
CA ASN A 51 2.72 -14.54 -5.93
C ASN A 51 3.54 -13.26 -5.73
N GLN A 52 2.89 -12.09 -5.78
CA GLN A 52 3.49 -10.78 -5.51
C GLN A 52 3.26 -10.32 -4.06
N ALA A 53 2.37 -11.00 -3.33
CA ALA A 53 2.22 -10.84 -1.90
C ALA A 53 3.22 -11.74 -1.14
N PRO A 54 3.50 -11.45 0.14
CA PRO A 54 4.21 -12.38 1.02
C PRO A 54 3.52 -13.76 1.02
N LYS A 55 4.31 -14.84 1.06
CA LYS A 55 3.79 -16.22 1.02
C LYS A 55 2.78 -16.52 2.13
N SER A 56 2.96 -15.87 3.28
CA SER A 56 2.10 -15.94 4.45
C SER A 56 0.74 -15.26 4.26
N ALA A 57 0.58 -14.34 3.30
CA ALA A 57 -0.70 -13.71 2.99
C ALA A 57 -1.48 -14.60 2.01
N ARG A 58 -2.58 -15.19 2.49
CA ARG A 58 -3.30 -16.24 1.76
C ARG A 58 -4.49 -15.72 0.97
N ARG A 59 -5.17 -14.69 1.48
CA ARG A 59 -6.35 -14.11 0.83
C ARG A 59 -6.60 -12.68 1.31
N VAL A 60 -7.22 -11.86 0.47
CA VAL A 60 -7.72 -10.53 0.83
C VAL A 60 -9.21 -10.46 0.56
N ASP A 61 -9.99 -10.22 1.61
CA ASP A 61 -11.44 -10.21 1.57
C ASP A 61 -11.97 -8.79 1.77
N GLN A 62 -13.00 -8.44 1.00
CA GLN A 62 -13.74 -7.19 1.17
C GLN A 62 -14.80 -7.36 2.26
N GLY A 63 -14.92 -6.37 3.14
CA GLY A 63 -16.01 -6.30 4.12
C GLY A 63 -17.36 -6.21 3.40
N ARG A 64 -18.31 -7.09 3.73
CA ARG A 64 -19.60 -7.17 3.03
C ARG A 64 -20.71 -6.41 3.77
N ARG A 65 -20.55 -6.20 5.08
CA ARG A 65 -21.50 -5.50 5.95
C ARG A 65 -20.92 -4.18 6.44
N SER A 66 -21.78 -3.27 6.89
CA SER A 66 -21.39 -1.93 7.39
C SER A 66 -20.39 -1.95 8.55
N HIS A 67 -20.37 -3.01 9.35
CA HIS A 67 -19.44 -3.21 10.47
C HIS A 67 -18.22 -4.06 10.11
N GLU A 68 -18.19 -4.66 8.92
CA GLU A 68 -17.06 -5.48 8.47
C GLU A 68 -16.05 -4.62 7.73
N LYS A 69 -14.80 -4.70 8.15
CA LYS A 69 -13.68 -4.04 7.48
C LYS A 69 -13.07 -4.98 6.45
N ASP A 70 -12.48 -4.41 5.42
CA ASP A 70 -11.61 -5.17 4.51
C ASP A 70 -10.44 -5.74 5.32
N HIS A 71 -10.08 -6.98 5.05
CA HIS A 71 -9.08 -7.70 5.84
C HIS A 71 -8.26 -8.67 5.00
N VAL A 72 -7.03 -8.92 5.47
CA VAL A 72 -6.11 -9.90 4.92
C VAL A 72 -6.11 -11.12 5.83
N HIS A 73 -6.29 -12.30 5.26
CA HIS A 73 -6.10 -13.59 5.91
C HIS A 73 -4.68 -14.08 5.72
N PHE A 74 -4.06 -14.52 6.80
CA PHE A 74 -2.74 -15.14 6.79
C PHE A 74 -2.82 -16.66 6.92
N GLU A 75 -1.71 -17.33 6.59
CA GLU A 75 -1.57 -18.79 6.58
C GLU A 75 -1.84 -19.44 7.94
N ASP A 76 -1.52 -18.76 9.03
CA ASP A 76 -1.75 -19.22 10.41
C ASP A 76 -3.20 -19.02 10.90
N GLY A 77 -4.10 -18.58 10.01
CA GLY A 77 -5.49 -18.31 10.33
C GLY A 77 -5.74 -16.95 10.97
N SER A 78 -4.70 -16.16 11.25
CA SER A 78 -4.87 -14.77 11.70
C SER A 78 -5.42 -13.89 10.58
N ALA A 79 -6.11 -12.81 10.95
CA ALA A 79 -6.67 -11.87 9.99
C ALA A 79 -6.54 -10.43 10.48
N LEU A 80 -6.02 -9.56 9.62
CA LEU A 80 -5.76 -8.15 9.92
C LEU A 80 -6.67 -7.24 9.09
N ASN A 81 -7.36 -6.32 9.75
CA ASN A 81 -8.17 -5.30 9.11
C ASN A 81 -7.31 -4.20 8.45
N VAL A 82 -7.92 -3.44 7.55
CA VAL A 82 -7.28 -2.30 6.85
C VAL A 82 -6.69 -1.22 7.76
N ASP A 83 -7.27 -1.06 8.95
CA ASP A 83 -6.84 -0.08 9.95
C ASP A 83 -5.81 -0.64 10.96
N GLY A 84 -5.34 -1.87 10.76
CA GLY A 84 -4.33 -2.50 11.61
C GLY A 84 -4.88 -3.22 12.82
N THR A 85 -6.19 -3.21 13.03
CA THR A 85 -6.81 -4.01 14.09
C THR A 85 -6.91 -5.48 13.69
N TRP A 86 -6.73 -6.39 14.63
CA TRP A 86 -6.90 -7.82 14.37
C TRP A 86 -8.39 -8.19 14.33
N LYS A 87 -8.80 -8.86 13.26
CA LYS A 87 -10.12 -9.50 13.14
C LYS A 87 -10.11 -10.88 13.79
N HIS A 88 -9.04 -11.64 13.59
CA HIS A 88 -8.83 -12.95 14.19
C HIS A 88 -7.36 -13.13 14.58
N GLY A 89 -7.14 -13.73 15.75
CA GLY A 89 -5.81 -13.96 16.29
C GLY A 89 -5.07 -12.66 16.65
N ASN A 90 -3.77 -12.79 16.90
CA ASN A 90 -2.83 -11.69 17.05
C ASN A 90 -1.44 -12.25 16.80
N ARG A 91 -0.61 -11.54 16.03
CA ARG A 91 0.77 -11.93 15.78
C ARG A 91 1.62 -10.73 15.40
N LYS A 92 2.94 -10.91 15.45
CA LYS A 92 3.88 -9.92 14.93
C LYS A 92 3.99 -10.08 13.41
N LEU A 93 3.74 -8.99 12.68
CA LEU A 93 3.95 -8.97 11.23
C LEU A 93 5.46 -8.96 10.91
N THR A 94 5.81 -9.68 9.85
CA THR A 94 7.15 -9.63 9.26
C THR A 94 7.36 -8.33 8.50
N LYS A 95 8.63 -7.95 8.26
CA LYS A 95 8.96 -6.73 7.51
C LYS A 95 8.33 -6.72 6.10
N ALA A 96 8.36 -7.86 5.40
CA ALA A 96 7.79 -7.99 4.06
C ALA A 96 6.26 -7.81 4.05
N GLU A 97 5.57 -8.30 5.09
CA GLU A 97 4.13 -8.07 5.26
C GLU A 97 3.83 -6.60 5.52
N VAL A 98 4.56 -5.96 6.43
CA VAL A 98 4.39 -4.54 6.73
C VAL A 98 4.60 -3.69 5.47
N GLU A 99 5.68 -3.91 4.72
CA GLU A 99 5.95 -3.19 3.47
C GLU A 99 4.86 -3.41 2.43
N TRP A 100 4.40 -4.65 2.25
CA TRP A 100 3.33 -4.97 1.31
C TRP A 100 2.00 -4.33 1.72
N LEU A 101 1.65 -4.35 3.01
CA LEU A 101 0.45 -3.71 3.54
C LEU A 101 0.50 -2.19 3.35
N LEU A 102 1.59 -1.55 3.77
CA LEU A 102 1.79 -0.11 3.63
C LEU A 102 1.71 0.32 2.16
N LYS A 103 2.37 -0.40 1.24
CA LYS A 103 2.33 -0.14 -0.22
C LYS A 103 0.92 -0.22 -0.82
N ASN A 104 0.00 -0.92 -0.16
CA ASN A 104 -1.39 -1.02 -0.60
C ASN A 104 -2.35 -0.14 0.22
N GLY A 105 -1.82 0.70 1.12
CA GLY A 105 -2.59 1.64 1.94
C GLY A 105 -3.24 1.02 3.18
N TRP A 106 -2.78 -0.15 3.62
CA TRP A 106 -3.12 -0.69 4.94
C TRP A 106 -2.28 -0.01 6.00
N LYS A 107 -2.83 0.12 7.21
CA LYS A 107 -2.15 0.73 8.36
C LYS A 107 -1.91 -0.32 9.44
N PRO A 108 -0.90 -1.20 9.30
CA PRO A 108 -0.61 -2.17 10.35
C PRO A 108 -0.26 -1.45 11.67
N SER A 109 -0.84 -1.94 12.78
CA SER A 109 -0.59 -1.43 14.14
C SER A 109 0.63 -2.06 14.80
#